data_AF-A0A1V1NTT1-F1
#
_entry.id   AF-A0A1V1NTT1-F1
#
_cell.length_a   1.000
_cell.length_b   1.000
_cell.length_c   1.000
_cell.angle_alpha   90.00
_cell.angle_beta   90.00
_cell.angle_gamma   90.00
#
_symmetry.space_group_name_H-M   'P 1'
#
loop_
_entity.id
_entity.type
_entity.pdbx_description
1 polymer ?
#
loop_
_entity_poly.entity_id
_entity_poly.type
_entity_poly.pdbx_seq_one_letter_code
_entity_poly.pdbx_strand_id
1 'polypeptide(L)'
;MFERLLPNVSQIVLEDDQIFYIENGYKATIHQIGSGNKTILSMVGDIVIRLFEMQPKETAPENLSGIVVIDELDLHLHPVNQRYLPEILSDIFPDIQFICSTHSPIPLLGAPKNSIFFVVERDRQKSITTIRDYEIDISNLQPNTLLTSPLFGMESIRSVQNSIFAEFRTENDYRDYLHRKKRDESLKQYAEKGIHLPKEFMDKIYD
;
A
#
# COMPACT_ATOMS: atom_id res chain seq x y z
N MET A 1 -0.43 17.22 -12.45
CA MET A 1 -0.13 16.95 -11.02
C MET A 1 -1.26 16.18 -10.34
N PHE A 2 -2.46 16.76 -10.18
CA PHE A 2 -3.54 16.16 -9.39
C PHE A 2 -4.15 14.86 -9.93
N GLU A 3 -4.16 14.66 -11.26
CA GLU A 3 -4.61 13.39 -11.88
C GLU A 3 -3.72 12.20 -11.47
N ARG A 4 -2.44 12.43 -11.15
CA ARG A 4 -1.54 11.37 -10.68
C ARG A 4 -1.78 11.00 -9.21
N LEU A 5 -2.37 11.91 -8.42
CA LEU A 5 -2.61 11.74 -6.98
C LEU A 5 -3.89 10.97 -6.68
N LEU A 6 -4.84 11.00 -7.61
CA LEU A 6 -6.17 10.44 -7.42
C LEU A 6 -6.41 9.37 -8.49
N PRO A 7 -6.08 8.09 -8.21
CA PRO A 7 -6.10 7.05 -9.24
C PRO A 7 -7.47 6.81 -9.90
N ASN A 8 -8.56 7.25 -9.26
CA ASN A 8 -9.93 7.14 -9.79
C ASN A 8 -10.46 8.45 -10.39
N VAL A 9 -9.75 9.57 -10.25
CA VAL A 9 -10.16 10.87 -10.78
C VAL A 9 -9.42 11.11 -12.08
N SER A 10 -10.15 11.05 -13.19
CA SER A 10 -9.59 11.23 -14.53
C SER A 10 -9.29 12.69 -14.84
N GLN A 11 -10.02 13.63 -14.23
CA GLN A 11 -9.86 15.06 -14.50
C GLN A 11 -10.38 15.91 -13.33
N ILE A 12 -9.78 17.08 -13.14
CA ILE A 12 -10.30 18.14 -12.28
C ILE A 12 -10.70 19.33 -13.16
N VAL A 13 -11.93 19.82 -13.01
CA VAL A 13 -12.51 20.88 -13.83
C VAL A 13 -12.99 22.01 -12.93
N LEU A 14 -12.65 23.25 -13.27
CA LEU A 14 -13.19 24.45 -12.64
C LEU A 14 -14.33 24.98 -13.51
N GLU A 15 -15.55 25.00 -12.97
CA GLU A 15 -16.74 25.57 -13.61
C GLU A 15 -17.51 26.41 -12.59
N ASP A 16 -17.90 27.63 -12.96
CA ASP A 16 -18.69 28.54 -12.12
C ASP A 16 -18.14 28.72 -10.68
N ASP A 17 -16.82 28.88 -10.56
CA ASP A 17 -16.10 29.02 -9.28
C ASP A 17 -16.19 27.76 -8.37
N GLN A 18 -16.60 26.62 -8.93
CA GLN A 18 -16.65 25.33 -8.25
C GLN A 18 -15.70 24.32 -8.90
N ILE A 19 -14.99 23.59 -8.05
CA ILE A 19 -14.11 22.50 -8.47
C ILE A 19 -14.91 21.20 -8.54
N PHE A 20 -14.87 20.57 -9.71
CA PHE A 20 -15.45 19.27 -9.97
C PHE A 20 -14.36 18.23 -10.27
N TYR A 21 -14.61 17.01 -9.81
CA TYR A 21 -13.76 15.85 -9.99
C TYR A 21 -14.50 14.88 -10.89
N ILE A 22 -13.91 14.52 -12.03
CA ILE A 22 -14.48 13.50 -12.92
C ILE A 22 -13.98 12.13 -12.46
N GLU A 23 -14.86 11.32 -11.87
CA GLU A 23 -14.56 9.96 -11.41
C GLU A 23 -15.36 8.96 -12.26
N ASN A 24 -14.66 8.08 -12.98
CA ASN A 24 -15.28 7.08 -13.87
C ASN A 24 -16.32 7.66 -14.85
N GLY A 25 -16.09 8.89 -15.35
CA GLY A 25 -17.02 9.59 -16.25
C GLY A 25 -18.16 10.34 -15.55
N TYR A 26 -18.25 10.31 -14.22
CA TYR A 26 -19.22 11.06 -13.44
C TYR A 26 -18.61 12.31 -12.83
N LYS A 27 -19.33 13.43 -12.95
CA LYS A 27 -18.93 14.71 -12.37
C LYS A 27 -19.36 14.76 -10.90
N ALA A 28 -18.38 14.84 -10.00
CA ALA A 28 -18.58 14.85 -8.56
C ALA A 28 -18.02 16.14 -7.94
N THR A 29 -18.69 16.67 -6.93
CA THR A 29 -18.16 17.72 -6.07
C THR A 29 -17.22 17.12 -5.01
N ILE A 30 -16.46 17.97 -4.31
CA ILE A 30 -15.61 17.51 -3.20
C ILE A 30 -16.39 16.71 -2.15
N HIS A 31 -17.67 16.98 -1.93
CA HIS A 31 -18.48 16.25 -0.96
C HIS A 31 -18.87 14.85 -1.42
N GLN A 32 -18.90 14.61 -2.74
CA GLN A 32 -19.34 13.37 -3.34
C GLN A 32 -18.21 12.36 -3.58
N ILE A 33 -16.94 12.80 -3.59
CA ILE A 33 -15.81 11.88 -3.72
C ILE A 33 -15.59 11.04 -2.45
N GLY A 34 -15.03 9.83 -2.63
CA GLY A 34 -14.72 8.91 -1.53
C GLY A 34 -13.78 9.50 -0.48
N SER A 35 -13.93 9.06 0.78
CA SER A 35 -13.16 9.58 1.92
C SER A 35 -11.64 9.46 1.72
N GLY A 36 -11.15 8.35 1.16
CA GLY A 36 -9.72 8.17 0.89
C GLY A 36 -9.16 9.24 -0.07
N ASN A 37 -9.92 9.61 -1.11
CA ASN A 37 -9.51 10.66 -2.05
C ASN A 37 -9.52 12.04 -1.39
N LYS A 38 -10.51 12.32 -0.54
CA LYS A 38 -10.56 13.55 0.26
C LYS A 38 -9.34 13.69 1.17
N THR A 39 -8.92 12.61 1.82
CA THR A 39 -7.74 12.60 2.70
C THR A 39 -6.48 12.94 1.91
N ILE A 40 -6.26 12.30 0.76
CA ILE A 40 -5.10 12.59 -0.10
C ILE A 40 -5.12 14.04 -0.57
N LEU A 41 -6.26 14.53 -1.07
CA LEU A 41 -6.41 15.92 -1.50
C LEU A 41 -6.13 16.91 -0.39
N SER A 42 -6.62 16.64 0.82
CA SER A 42 -6.45 17.53 1.97
C SER A 42 -4.98 17.58 2.40
N MET A 43 -4.33 16.42 2.53
CA MET A 43 -2.92 16.32 2.91
C MET A 43 -2.01 16.96 1.87
N VAL A 44 -2.18 16.61 0.60
CA VAL A 44 -1.34 17.15 -0.48
C VAL A 44 -1.62 18.63 -0.68
N GLY A 45 -2.88 19.05 -0.58
CA GLY A 45 -3.26 20.46 -0.62
C GLY A 45 -2.57 21.28 0.48
N ASP A 46 -2.57 20.80 1.73
CA ASP A 46 -1.88 21.47 2.84
C ASP A 46 -0.36 21.54 2.60
N ILE A 47 0.26 20.45 2.13
CA ILE A 47 1.69 20.42 1.77
C ILE A 47 2.00 21.46 0.69
N VAL A 48 1.25 21.43 -0.42
CA VAL A 48 1.43 22.34 -1.57
C VAL A 48 1.31 23.79 -1.15
N ILE A 49 0.22 24.14 -0.44
CA ILE A 49 -0.04 25.52 -0.01
C ILE A 49 1.11 26.02 0.86
N ARG A 50 1.51 25.25 1.88
CA ARG A 50 2.59 25.65 2.79
C ARG A 50 3.94 25.81 2.08
N LEU A 51 4.26 24.91 1.16
CA LEU A 51 5.52 24.98 0.42
C LEU A 51 5.58 26.21 -0.48
N PHE A 52 4.50 26.53 -1.21
CA PHE A 52 4.43 27.73 -2.04
C PHE A 52 4.42 29.03 -1.21
N GLU A 53 3.77 29.03 -0.05
CA GLU A 53 3.84 30.17 0.89
C GLU A 53 5.26 30.42 1.41
N MET A 54 6.03 29.36 1.68
CA MET A 54 7.42 29.46 2.11
C MET A 54 8.39 29.79 0.97
N GLN A 55 8.07 29.41 -0.26
CA GLN A 55 8.91 29.57 -1.45
C GLN A 55 8.17 30.36 -2.55
N PRO A 56 7.81 31.64 -2.31
CA PRO A 56 6.91 32.41 -3.19
C PRO A 56 7.51 32.75 -4.57
N LYS A 57 8.79 32.46 -4.79
CA LYS A 57 9.47 32.63 -6.09
C LYS A 57 9.27 31.43 -7.01
N GLU A 58 8.98 30.26 -6.44
CA GLU A 58 8.74 29.06 -7.21
C GLU A 58 7.29 29.02 -7.70
N THR A 59 7.11 28.55 -8.93
CA THR A 59 5.79 28.44 -9.57
C THR A 59 5.45 27.01 -9.94
N ALA A 60 6.41 26.09 -9.79
CA ALA A 60 6.32 24.71 -10.20
C ALA A 60 6.61 23.79 -8.99
N PRO A 61 5.76 22.79 -8.71
CA PRO A 61 5.96 21.86 -7.60
C PRO A 61 7.32 21.15 -7.61
N GLU A 62 7.83 20.87 -8.81
CA GLU A 62 9.11 20.18 -9.01
C GLU A 62 10.32 20.96 -8.50
N ASN A 63 10.23 22.29 -8.38
CA ASN A 63 11.30 23.14 -7.87
C ASN A 63 11.20 23.40 -6.36
N LEU A 64 10.12 22.95 -5.73
CA LEU A 64 9.94 23.13 -4.29
C LEU A 64 10.92 22.23 -3.57
N SER A 65 11.68 22.81 -2.65
CA SER A 65 12.65 22.08 -1.84
C SER A 65 12.27 22.11 -0.36
N GLY A 66 12.71 21.10 0.39
CA GLY A 66 12.53 21.10 1.86
C GLY A 66 12.40 19.72 2.48
N ILE A 67 11.95 19.72 3.74
CA ILE A 67 11.67 18.50 4.51
C ILE A 67 10.21 18.53 4.91
N VAL A 68 9.48 17.46 4.62
CA VAL A 68 8.09 17.28 5.01
C VAL A 68 7.98 16.07 5.92
N VAL A 69 7.43 16.27 7.12
CA VAL A 69 7.18 15.20 8.07
C VAL A 69 5.69 14.85 8.04
N ILE A 70 5.36 13.60 7.78
CA ILE A 70 3.98 13.10 7.73
C ILE A 70 3.82 12.03 8.80
N ASP A 71 2.95 12.30 9.77
CA ASP A 71 2.55 11.28 10.73
C ASP A 71 1.43 10.41 10.12
N GLU A 72 1.53 9.10 10.30
CA GLU A 72 0.59 8.09 9.82
C GLU A 72 0.22 8.27 8.34
N LEU A 73 1.21 8.17 7.44
CA LEU A 73 1.02 8.35 5.99
C LEU A 73 -0.11 7.48 5.40
N ASP A 74 -0.39 6.34 6.04
CA ASP A 74 -1.40 5.38 5.64
C ASP A 74 -2.81 5.64 6.18
N LEU A 75 -2.99 6.61 7.08
CA LEU A 75 -4.22 6.83 7.82
C LEU A 75 -5.41 7.14 6.91
N HIS A 76 -6.51 6.41 7.09
CA HIS A 76 -7.75 6.52 6.31
C HIS A 76 -7.60 6.32 4.78
N LEU A 77 -6.45 5.83 4.32
CA LEU A 77 -6.22 5.51 2.91
C LEU A 77 -6.61 4.06 2.62
N HIS A 78 -7.18 3.83 1.44
CA HIS A 78 -7.35 2.48 0.93
C HIS A 78 -5.96 1.84 0.67
N PRO A 79 -5.77 0.53 0.88
CA PRO A 79 -4.48 -0.16 0.65
C PRO A 79 -3.80 0.16 -0.70
N VAL A 80 -4.60 0.26 -1.76
CA VAL A 80 -4.11 0.66 -3.09
C VAL A 80 -3.42 2.03 -3.05
N ASN A 81 -4.04 3.01 -2.39
CA ASN A 81 -3.49 4.35 -2.28
C ASN A 81 -2.31 4.40 -1.31
N GLN A 82 -2.35 3.62 -0.22
CA GLN A 82 -1.20 3.47 0.70
C GLN A 82 0.05 3.03 -0.06
N ARG A 83 -0.11 2.10 -1.02
CA ARG A 83 1.00 1.59 -1.83
C ARG A 83 1.59 2.65 -2.76
N TYR A 84 0.75 3.37 -3.52
CA TYR A 84 1.26 4.26 -4.56
C TYR A 84 1.64 5.66 -4.07
N LEU A 85 1.09 6.09 -2.93
CA LEU A 85 1.30 7.46 -2.44
C LEU A 85 2.79 7.83 -2.24
N PRO A 86 3.67 7.00 -1.65
CA PRO A 86 5.07 7.36 -1.46
C PRO A 86 5.80 7.68 -2.77
N GLU A 87 5.59 6.86 -3.81
CA GLU A 87 6.16 7.08 -5.15
C GLU A 87 5.57 8.35 -5.78
N ILE A 88 4.25 8.55 -5.71
CA ILE A 88 3.61 9.74 -6.28
C ILE A 88 4.13 11.03 -5.63
N LEU A 89 4.29 11.05 -4.30
CA LEU A 89 4.83 12.23 -3.60
C LEU A 89 6.26 12.53 -4.04
N SER A 90 7.10 11.50 -4.15
CA SER A 90 8.50 11.64 -4.56
C SER A 90 8.65 12.10 -6.01
N ASP A 91 7.72 11.67 -6.89
CA ASP A 91 7.70 12.09 -8.29
C ASP A 91 7.23 13.53 -8.49
N ILE A 92 6.32 14.01 -7.64
CA ILE A 92 5.79 15.39 -7.72
C ILE A 92 6.77 16.39 -7.11
N PHE A 93 7.45 15.98 -6.03
CA PHE A 93 8.36 16.84 -5.27
C PHE A 93 9.76 16.19 -5.19
N PRO A 94 10.51 16.17 -6.29
CA PRO A 94 11.80 15.48 -6.36
C PRO A 94 12.85 16.06 -5.40
N ASP A 95 12.75 17.36 -5.08
CA ASP A 95 13.68 18.07 -4.18
C ASP A 95 13.18 18.15 -2.73
N ILE A 96 12.14 17.37 -2.37
CA ILE A 96 11.62 17.26 -1.01
C ILE A 96 12.01 15.93 -0.39
N GLN A 97 12.56 15.99 0.83
CA GLN A 97 12.74 14.83 1.68
C GLN A 97 11.48 14.58 2.51
N PHE A 98 10.80 13.46 2.25
CA PHE A 98 9.69 13.00 3.07
C PHE A 98 10.17 12.12 4.22
N ILE A 99 9.74 12.44 5.43
CA ILE A 99 9.93 11.62 6.63
C ILE A 99 8.55 11.21 7.12
N CYS A 100 8.20 9.95 6.93
CA CYS A 100 6.87 9.45 7.18
C CYS A 100 6.86 8.38 8.29
N SER A 101 5.86 8.41 9.17
CA SER A 101 5.55 7.27 10.03
C SER A 101 4.41 6.44 9.42
N THR A 102 4.36 5.15 9.74
CA THR A 102 3.28 4.26 9.30
C THR A 102 3.11 3.07 10.23
N HIS A 103 1.87 2.60 10.35
CA HIS A 103 1.53 1.34 11.01
C HIS A 103 1.27 0.20 10.01
N SER A 104 1.30 0.50 8.71
CA SER A 104 1.01 -0.43 7.64
C SER A 104 2.30 -0.86 6.92
N PRO A 105 2.45 -2.13 6.54
CA PRO A 105 3.55 -2.56 5.67
C PRO A 105 3.35 -2.12 4.22
N ILE A 106 2.18 -1.63 3.85
CA ILE A 106 1.80 -1.40 2.45
C ILE A 106 2.53 -0.20 1.83
N PRO A 107 2.69 0.95 2.53
CA PRO A 107 3.52 2.04 2.01
C PRO A 107 4.95 1.64 1.70
N LEU A 108 5.54 0.73 2.48
CA LEU A 108 6.91 0.24 2.23
C LEU A 108 7.00 -0.47 0.87
N LEU A 109 5.95 -1.17 0.45
CA LEU A 109 5.92 -1.90 -0.83
C LEU A 109 5.84 -1.01 -2.07
N GLY A 110 5.53 0.28 -1.93
CA GLY A 110 5.62 1.26 -3.01
C GLY A 110 6.46 2.47 -2.63
N ALA A 111 7.35 2.29 -1.65
CA ALA A 111 8.37 3.27 -1.34
C ALA A 111 9.40 3.34 -2.49
N PRO A 112 9.90 4.54 -2.85
CA PRO A 112 10.95 4.69 -3.84
C PRO A 112 12.19 3.85 -3.52
N LYS A 113 12.95 3.45 -4.54
CA LYS A 113 14.12 2.55 -4.43
C LYS A 113 15.18 2.96 -3.41
N ASN A 114 15.33 4.27 -3.15
CA ASN A 114 16.34 4.81 -2.23
C ASN A 114 15.77 5.12 -0.83
N SER A 115 14.60 4.58 -0.50
CA SER A 115 13.97 4.79 0.82
C SER A 115 14.71 4.02 1.91
N ILE A 116 14.77 4.61 3.10
CA ILE A 116 15.38 4.01 4.30
C ILE A 116 14.28 3.84 5.35
N PHE A 117 14.28 2.71 6.05
CA PHE A 117 13.25 2.35 7.01
C PHE A 117 13.85 2.22 8.41
N PHE A 118 13.31 2.97 9.35
CA PHE A 118 13.71 2.94 10.74
C PHE A 118 12.56 2.46 11.63
N VAL A 119 12.91 1.79 12.73
CA VAL A 119 11.98 1.46 13.79
C VAL A 119 12.23 2.40 14.96
N VAL A 120 11.18 3.08 15.40
CA VAL A 120 11.21 3.95 16.58
C VAL A 120 10.69 3.18 17.78
N GLU A 121 11.58 2.82 18.69
CA GLU A 121 11.25 2.14 19.95
C GLU A 121 11.25 3.15 21.09
N ARG A 122 10.20 3.13 21.92
CA ARG A 122 10.11 3.98 23.11
C ARG A 122 10.08 3.14 24.37
N ASP A 123 11.16 3.20 25.15
CA ASP A 123 11.21 2.65 26.50
C ASP A 123 10.50 3.63 27.46
N ARG A 124 9.25 3.30 27.82
CA ARG A 124 8.44 4.12 28.73
C ARG A 124 8.97 4.14 30.17
N GLN A 125 9.77 3.15 30.58
CA GLN A 125 10.32 3.11 31.93
C GLN A 125 11.57 3.99 32.04
N LYS A 126 12.38 4.05 30.98
CA LYS A 126 13.61 4.86 30.96
C LYS A 126 13.43 6.23 30.31
N SER A 127 12.26 6.51 29.72
CA SER A 127 12.02 7.71 28.90
C SER A 127 13.03 7.88 27.76
N ILE A 128 13.51 6.76 27.21
CA ILE A 128 14.47 6.74 26.10
C ILE A 128 13.74 6.37 24.82
N THR A 129 13.96 7.16 23.77
CA THR A 129 13.55 6.83 22.41
C THR A 129 14.79 6.40 21.63
N THR A 130 14.75 5.20 21.05
CA THR A 130 15.82 4.69 20.18
C THR A 130 15.30 4.54 18.76
N ILE A 131 16.10 5.01 17.80
CA ILE A 131 15.88 4.79 16.38
C ILE A 131 16.80 3.66 15.96
N ARG A 132 16.23 2.57 15.42
CA ARG A 132 17.00 1.44 14.91
C ARG A 132 16.88 1.35 13.41
N ASP A 133 18.02 1.19 12.77
CA ASP A 133 18.11 0.70 11.39
C ASP A 133 18.41 -0.80 11.46
N TYR A 134 17.55 -1.61 10.84
CA TYR A 134 17.74 -3.06 10.75
C TYR A 134 18.41 -3.48 9.43
N GLU A 135 18.70 -2.53 8.52
CA GLU A 135 19.35 -2.76 7.22
C GLU A 135 18.65 -3.86 6.38
N ILE A 136 17.32 -3.96 6.50
CA ILE A 136 16.53 -4.99 5.81
C ILE A 136 16.28 -4.56 4.37
N ASP A 137 16.75 -5.35 3.41
CA ASP A 137 16.33 -5.21 2.01
C ASP A 137 14.89 -5.73 1.85
N ILE A 138 13.95 -4.80 1.66
CA ILE A 138 12.53 -5.11 1.50
C ILE A 138 12.14 -5.45 0.05
N SER A 139 13.02 -5.26 -0.92
CA SER A 139 12.70 -5.28 -2.36
C SER A 139 12.04 -6.58 -2.83
N ASN A 140 12.41 -7.70 -2.20
CA ASN A 140 11.93 -9.04 -2.53
C ASN A 140 11.08 -9.66 -1.41
N LEU A 141 10.67 -8.85 -0.42
CA LEU A 141 9.87 -9.34 0.70
C LEU A 141 8.39 -9.22 0.41
N GLN A 142 7.67 -10.29 0.72
CA GLN A 142 6.21 -10.29 0.68
C GLN A 142 5.63 -9.58 1.93
N PRO A 143 4.37 -9.11 1.88
CA PRO A 143 3.74 -8.40 3.00
C PRO A 143 3.76 -9.20 4.32
N ASN A 144 3.57 -10.52 4.27
CA ASN A 144 3.66 -11.41 5.44
C ASN A 144 5.05 -11.42 6.08
N THR A 145 6.10 -11.37 5.26
CA THR A 145 7.49 -11.36 5.72
C THR A 145 7.84 -10.02 6.33
N LEU A 146 7.35 -8.91 5.75
CA LEU A 146 7.48 -7.59 6.36
C LEU A 146 6.81 -7.54 7.73
N LEU A 147 5.55 -7.98 7.83
CA LEU A 147 4.81 -7.99 9.09
C LEU A 147 5.51 -8.79 10.19
N THR A 148 6.15 -9.91 9.84
CA THR A 148 6.89 -10.76 10.79
C THR A 148 8.34 -10.34 11.00
N SER A 149 8.84 -9.37 10.25
CA SER A 149 10.19 -8.83 10.40
C SER A 149 10.28 -7.89 11.63
N PRO A 150 11.50 -7.55 12.08
CA PRO A 150 11.69 -6.55 13.14
C PRO A 150 11.09 -5.16 12.85
N LEU A 151 10.74 -4.85 11.59
CA LEU A 151 10.08 -3.59 11.23
C LEU A 151 8.69 -3.45 11.86
N PHE A 152 7.97 -4.57 12.02
CA PHE A 152 6.59 -4.58 12.55
C PHE A 152 6.42 -5.51 13.76
N GLY A 153 7.24 -6.56 13.88
CA GLY A 153 7.32 -7.41 15.05
C GLY A 153 6.12 -8.33 15.28
N MET A 154 5.34 -8.68 14.25
CA MET A 154 4.29 -9.70 14.42
C MET A 154 4.92 -11.09 14.62
N GLU A 155 4.56 -11.78 15.70
CA GLU A 155 5.00 -13.17 15.91
C GLU A 155 4.43 -14.13 14.85
N SER A 156 3.21 -13.85 14.39
CA SER A 156 2.55 -14.65 13.37
C SER A 156 1.47 -13.86 12.64
N ILE A 157 1.37 -14.09 11.34
CA ILE A 157 0.24 -13.64 10.51
C ILE A 157 -0.89 -14.68 10.44
N ARG A 158 -0.83 -15.73 11.26
CA ARG A 158 -1.83 -16.80 11.26
C ARG A 158 -3.14 -16.31 11.84
N SER A 159 -4.25 -16.68 11.19
CA SER A 159 -5.57 -16.53 11.78
C SER A 159 -5.68 -17.37 13.05
N VAL A 160 -6.22 -16.78 14.12
CA VAL A 160 -6.50 -17.48 15.38
C VAL A 160 -7.55 -18.59 15.23
N GLN A 161 -8.29 -18.61 14.12
CA GLN A 161 -9.27 -19.65 13.81
C GLN A 161 -8.65 -20.87 13.11
N ASN A 162 -7.40 -20.79 12.66
CA ASN A 162 -6.76 -21.93 12.00
C ASN A 162 -6.51 -23.05 13.01
N SER A 163 -7.08 -24.23 12.73
CA SER A 163 -6.71 -25.44 13.46
C SER A 163 -5.28 -25.84 13.07
N ILE A 164 -4.53 -26.39 14.03
CA ILE A 164 -3.11 -26.76 13.89
C ILE A 164 -2.84 -27.69 12.70
N PHE A 165 -3.85 -28.44 12.26
CA PHE A 165 -3.77 -29.44 11.18
C PHE A 165 -4.43 -29.02 9.86
N ALA A 166 -4.88 -27.77 9.72
CA ALA A 166 -5.42 -27.29 8.46
C ALA A 166 -4.30 -27.02 7.44
N GLU A 167 -4.50 -27.46 6.19
CA GLU A 167 -3.61 -27.10 5.07
C GLU A 167 -3.50 -25.58 4.93
N PHE A 168 -2.26 -25.09 4.90
CA PHE A 168 -1.99 -23.66 4.75
C PHE A 168 -2.06 -23.25 3.28
N ARG A 169 -2.66 -22.10 3.02
CA ARG A 169 -2.75 -21.49 1.70
C ARG A 169 -1.54 -20.57 1.51
N THR A 170 -0.76 -20.82 0.47
CA THR A 170 0.55 -20.18 0.22
C THR A 170 0.55 -19.42 -1.10
N GLU A 171 -0.62 -19.16 -1.67
CA GLU A 171 -0.75 -18.46 -2.93
C GLU A 171 -0.43 -16.97 -2.78
N ASN A 172 0.21 -16.40 -3.79
CA ASN A 172 0.67 -15.01 -3.77
C ASN A 172 -0.44 -14.02 -4.17
N ASP A 173 -1.43 -14.49 -4.91
CA ASP A 173 -2.60 -13.71 -5.28
C ASP A 173 -3.90 -14.50 -5.15
N TYR A 174 -5.01 -13.75 -5.15
CA TYR A 174 -6.32 -14.32 -4.91
C TYR A 174 -6.83 -15.19 -6.07
N ARG A 175 -6.37 -14.97 -7.31
CA ARG A 175 -6.79 -15.78 -8.46
C ARG A 175 -6.18 -17.18 -8.36
N ASP A 176 -4.89 -17.26 -8.03
CA ASP A 176 -4.20 -18.52 -7.77
C ASP A 176 -4.88 -19.32 -6.66
N TYR A 177 -5.26 -18.64 -5.57
CA TYR A 177 -6.04 -19.23 -4.49
C TYR A 177 -7.38 -19.82 -5.01
N LEU A 178 -8.14 -19.07 -5.80
CA LEU A 178 -9.41 -19.55 -6.37
C LEU A 178 -9.21 -20.72 -7.33
N HIS A 179 -8.17 -20.70 -8.17
CA HIS A 179 -7.85 -21.79 -9.09
C HIS A 179 -7.51 -23.08 -8.34
N ARG A 180 -6.66 -22.99 -7.31
CA ARG A 180 -6.32 -24.15 -6.48
C ARG A 180 -7.53 -24.67 -5.72
N LYS A 181 -8.34 -23.79 -5.13
CA LYS A 181 -9.56 -24.18 -4.43
C LYS A 181 -10.51 -24.98 -5.34
N LYS A 182 -10.76 -24.50 -6.57
CA LYS A 182 -11.58 -25.22 -7.57
C LYS A 182 -10.98 -26.57 -7.95
N ARG A 183 -9.65 -26.64 -8.10
CA ARG A 183 -8.93 -27.90 -8.37
C ARG A 183 -9.11 -28.90 -7.24
N ASP A 184 -8.91 -28.47 -5.99
CA ASP A 184 -9.03 -29.31 -4.80
C ASP A 184 -10.47 -29.82 -4.63
N GLU A 185 -11.48 -28.97 -4.86
CA GLU A 185 -12.90 -29.35 -4.86
C GLU A 185 -13.21 -30.39 -5.94
N SER A 186 -12.68 -30.19 -7.15
CA SER A 186 -12.84 -31.14 -8.25
C SER A 186 -12.21 -32.49 -7.92
N LEU A 187 -10.99 -32.50 -7.39
CA LEU A 187 -10.28 -33.71 -6.95
C LEU A 187 -11.06 -34.47 -5.87
N LYS A 188 -11.66 -33.77 -4.90
CA LYS A 188 -12.53 -34.39 -3.88
C LYS A 188 -13.75 -35.05 -4.52
N GLN A 189 -14.42 -34.37 -5.46
CA GLN A 189 -15.55 -34.96 -6.17
C GLN A 189 -15.17 -36.21 -6.98
N TYR A 190 -13.99 -36.23 -7.60
CA TYR A 190 -13.49 -37.43 -8.30
C TYR A 190 -13.18 -38.57 -7.33
N ALA A 191 -12.55 -38.27 -6.19
CA ALA A 191 -12.25 -39.23 -5.14
C ALA A 191 -13.53 -39.85 -4.55
N GLU A 192 -14.56 -39.04 -4.28
CA GLU A 192 -15.87 -39.49 -3.77
C GLU A 192 -16.65 -40.34 -4.79
N LYS A 193 -16.49 -40.06 -6.09
CA LYS A 193 -17.09 -40.84 -7.17
C LYS A 193 -16.36 -42.16 -7.46
N GLY A 194 -15.27 -42.46 -6.76
CA GLY A 194 -14.48 -43.68 -6.97
C GLY A 194 -13.81 -43.76 -8.34
N ILE A 195 -13.69 -42.63 -9.05
CA ILE A 195 -13.07 -42.59 -10.38
C ILE A 195 -11.55 -42.59 -10.16
N HIS A 196 -10.90 -43.71 -10.47
CA HIS A 196 -9.43 -43.75 -10.53
C HIS A 196 -8.94 -42.78 -11.61
N LEU A 197 -8.10 -41.83 -11.21
CA LEU A 197 -7.41 -40.93 -12.15
C LEU A 197 -6.67 -41.79 -13.21
N PRO A 198 -6.84 -41.51 -14.51
CA PRO A 198 -6.12 -42.24 -15.56
C PRO A 198 -4.61 -42.15 -15.31
N LYS A 199 -3.89 -43.26 -15.43
CA LYS A 199 -2.42 -43.29 -15.23
C LYS A 199 -1.69 -42.24 -16.07
N GLU A 200 -2.17 -41.98 -17.29
CA GLU A 200 -1.65 -40.95 -18.19
C GLU A 200 -1.68 -39.51 -17.62
N PHE A 201 -2.57 -39.25 -16.65
CA PHE A 201 -2.65 -37.95 -15.96
C PHE A 201 -1.58 -37.80 -14.86
N MET A 202 -1.18 -38.91 -14.24
CA MET A 202 -0.14 -38.92 -13.20
C MET A 202 1.26 -38.78 -13.80
N ASP A 203 1.48 -39.37 -14.98
CA ASP A 203 2.76 -39.30 -15.67
C ASP A 203 3.08 -37.88 -16.20
N LYS A 204 2.05 -37.07 -16.52
CA LYS A 204 2.21 -35.67 -16.97
C LYS A 204 2.46 -34.63 -15.87
N ILE A 205 2.36 -35.01 -14.59
CA ILE A 205 2.56 -34.10 -13.45
C ILE A 205 4.02 -34.14 -12.97
N TYR A 206 4.79 -35.16 -13.38
CA TYR A 206 6.18 -35.37 -12.97
C TYR A 206 7.23 -35.11 -14.07
N ASP A 207 6.81 -34.56 -15.21
CA ASP A 207 7.68 -33.97 -16.25
C ASP A 207 7.52 -32.43 -16.26
#